data_AF-A0A7W0KZB1-F1
#
_entry.id   AF-A0A7W0KZB1-F1
#
_cell.length_a   1.000
_cell.length_b   1.000
_cell.length_c   1.000
_cell.angle_alpha   90.00
_cell.angle_beta   90.00
_cell.angle_gamma   90.00
#
_symmetry.space_group_name_H-M   'P 1'
#
loop_
_entity.id
_entity.type
_entity.pdbx_description
1 polymer ?
#
loop_
_entity_poly.entity_id
_entity_poly.type
_entity_poly.pdbx_seq_one_letter_code
_entity_poly.pdbx_strand_id
1 'polypeptide(L)'
;MSEMVGNFSNDGIDTFDPDKQYIGIRLQQGVPLLDRDWNELEDIRRHYERTLRRSYIGTGAPDADGWTVGAAEADDDVVIGRGRALVAGFDVANPGDVLFSEQGERVTVPGARAGRATDVVELWLVVSQQRIDGTVDADLLNRQDVNIETCVRDRLEWEVVAVVEGDPHDGDAMLLARITRRPGVRRIPAADIRDARRTDLNLATTMDRLLALGDRIDALDDRLEQVQETIESWETWEMSVTASPASLDMLGTTTLTVTLRQRNGVPVRGARLAVSSSWGVLSTTTSSTGQDGTATIMLTGSYPEVPLRPGDLGVLRNVTRKVDLARSTDRQTIQFESIALEPAELAVMSRYTPPSDLIELATDVPLVFGNSPPTYARTATVKVDATESGGSVVRATGSVQVTFGQWVRDWVLTKLRDVQVSVQVEARIADALRRNLSEQTQSLDVDTVARRELPLVYQAVADTTNVALKSTLFDNPELDDEELHGSGAIAQVIAQEATAAIGAAANRAIDSQVALFRDDPTIPEFDGARAAEARFQLTQTSAQLTAGLTQSHRQLFGLPRRGV
;
A
#
# COMPACT_ATOMS: atom_id res chain seq x y z
N MET A 1 -2.92 49.32 55.43
CA MET A 1 -1.72 49.08 56.26
C MET A 1 -1.67 50.19 57.29
N SER A 2 -1.47 49.84 58.56
CA SER A 2 -1.30 50.82 59.65
C SER A 2 -0.07 51.67 59.36
N GLU A 3 -0.24 52.99 59.37
CA GLU A 3 0.84 53.97 59.21
C GLU A 3 1.75 53.86 60.44
N MET A 4 2.97 53.40 60.24
CA MET A 4 3.98 53.35 61.28
C MET A 4 4.61 54.73 61.35
N VAL A 5 4.10 55.60 62.22
CA VAL A 5 4.73 56.90 62.51
C VAL A 5 5.98 56.61 63.32
N GLY A 6 7.09 56.42 62.63
CA GLY A 6 8.40 56.25 63.22
C GLY A 6 9.02 57.61 63.55
N ASN A 7 9.48 57.77 64.78
CA ASN A 7 10.14 58.98 65.28
C ASN A 7 11.56 59.10 64.69
N PHE A 8 11.67 59.55 63.43
CA PHE A 8 12.93 59.62 62.68
C PHE A 8 13.30 61.04 62.22
N SER A 9 12.53 62.05 62.63
CA SER A 9 12.77 63.49 62.39
C SER A 9 12.17 64.34 63.51
N ASN A 10 12.61 65.60 63.66
CA ASN A 10 11.92 66.56 64.52
C ASN A 10 10.45 66.68 64.07
N ASP A 11 9.51 66.48 65.00
CA ASP A 11 8.05 66.49 64.80
C ASP A 11 7.48 65.41 63.85
N GLY A 12 8.24 64.37 63.49
CA GLY A 12 7.74 63.23 62.72
C GLY A 12 7.42 63.53 61.25
N ILE A 13 7.98 64.61 60.71
CA ILE A 13 7.81 65.03 59.31
C ILE A 13 8.71 64.18 58.42
N ASP A 14 8.11 63.43 57.48
CA ASP A 14 8.83 62.71 56.43
C ASP A 14 9.35 63.71 55.38
N THR A 15 10.64 63.63 55.05
CA THR A 15 11.26 64.48 54.03
C THR A 15 11.16 63.88 52.63
N PHE A 16 10.81 62.58 52.52
CA PHE A 16 10.59 61.95 51.23
C PHE A 16 9.21 62.32 50.68
N ASP A 17 9.22 63.01 49.54
CA ASP A 17 8.02 63.31 48.76
C ASP A 17 8.22 62.82 47.31
N PRO A 18 7.52 61.74 46.89
CA PRO A 18 7.64 61.22 45.54
C PRO A 18 7.17 62.22 44.46
N ASP A 19 6.33 63.20 44.81
CA ASP A 19 5.83 64.20 43.88
C ASP A 19 6.90 65.26 43.54
N LYS A 20 7.95 65.40 44.37
CA LYS A 20 9.10 66.27 44.10
C LYS A 20 10.08 65.69 43.07
N GLN A 21 9.93 64.43 42.68
CA GLN A 21 10.73 63.73 41.65
C GLN A 21 12.24 63.77 41.90
N TYR A 22 12.67 63.78 43.17
CA TYR A 22 14.07 63.68 43.53
C TYR A 22 14.61 62.27 43.30
N ILE A 23 15.71 62.17 42.55
CA ILE A 23 16.39 60.93 42.18
C ILE A 23 17.68 60.70 42.97
N GLY A 24 18.10 61.68 43.78
CA GLY A 24 19.28 61.55 44.62
C GLY A 24 19.60 62.79 45.45
N ILE A 25 20.52 62.63 46.39
CA ILE A 25 20.97 63.67 47.31
C ILE A 25 22.49 63.84 47.17
N ARG A 26 22.95 65.09 47.16
CA ARG A 26 24.37 65.45 47.10
C ARG A 26 24.77 66.25 48.33
N LEU A 27 25.73 65.72 49.07
CA LEU A 27 26.29 66.38 50.24
C LEU A 27 27.09 67.61 49.82
N GLN A 28 26.91 68.72 50.53
CA GLN A 28 27.74 69.91 50.36
C GLN A 28 28.95 69.87 51.30
N GLN A 29 30.03 70.54 50.92
CA GLN A 29 31.22 70.64 51.76
C GLN A 29 31.04 71.74 52.82
N GLY A 30 31.43 71.45 54.06
CA GLY A 30 31.46 72.44 55.14
C GLY A 30 30.14 72.67 55.87
N VAL A 31 29.12 71.83 55.64
CA VAL A 31 27.81 71.87 56.32
C VAL A 31 27.58 70.60 57.15
N PRO A 32 26.73 70.64 58.21
CA PRO A 32 26.39 69.46 59.00
C PRO A 32 25.65 68.39 58.19
N LEU A 33 25.90 67.12 58.51
CA LEU A 33 25.12 65.99 57.99
C LEU A 33 23.89 65.78 58.87
N LEU A 34 22.70 65.67 58.29
CA LEU A 34 21.46 65.37 59.01
C LEU A 34 21.01 63.93 58.72
N ASP A 35 20.53 63.24 59.76
CA ASP A 35 20.00 61.87 59.63
C ASP A 35 18.82 61.79 58.65
N ARG A 36 18.02 62.86 58.55
CA ARG A 36 16.90 62.93 57.59
C ARG A 36 17.36 62.96 56.13
N ASP A 37 18.50 63.60 55.82
CA ASP A 37 19.05 63.61 54.46
C ASP A 37 19.48 62.18 54.07
N TRP A 38 19.95 61.40 55.05
CA TRP A 38 20.30 59.99 54.84
C TRP A 38 19.05 59.11 54.66
N ASN A 39 18.02 59.32 55.47
CA ASN A 39 16.75 58.59 55.34
C ASN A 39 16.07 58.88 53.99
N GLU A 40 16.01 60.15 53.59
CA GLU A 40 15.46 60.57 52.29
C GLU A 40 16.21 59.91 51.12
N LEU A 41 17.54 59.76 51.19
CA LEU A 41 18.33 59.06 50.16
C LEU A 41 17.93 57.59 50.03
N GLU A 42 17.77 56.89 51.15
CA GLU A 42 17.38 55.47 51.16
C GLU A 42 15.93 55.28 50.70
N ASP A 43 15.02 56.18 51.08
CA ASP A 43 13.61 56.12 50.66
C ASP A 43 13.44 56.44 49.17
N ILE A 44 14.17 57.42 48.63
CA ILE A 44 14.29 57.64 47.17
C ILE A 44 14.75 56.36 46.48
N ARG A 45 15.84 55.75 46.95
CA ARG A 45 16.39 54.53 46.35
C ARG A 45 15.39 53.39 46.37
N ARG A 46 14.75 53.13 47.51
CA ARG A 46 13.74 52.06 47.66
C ARG A 46 12.52 52.29 46.80
N HIS A 47 12.04 53.53 46.72
CA HIS A 47 10.91 53.90 45.88
C HIS A 47 11.17 53.55 44.42
N TYR A 48 12.29 54.02 43.86
CA TYR A 48 12.62 53.77 42.46
C TYR A 48 12.97 52.29 42.18
N GLU A 49 13.72 51.61 43.06
CA GLU A 49 14.04 50.19 42.89
C GLU A 49 12.79 49.30 42.91
N ARG A 50 11.87 49.54 43.86
CA ARG A 50 10.62 48.79 43.96
C ARG A 50 9.72 49.06 42.78
N THR A 51 9.68 50.31 42.32
CA THR A 51 8.81 50.71 41.23
C THR A 51 9.33 50.17 39.90
N LEU A 52 10.64 50.19 39.66
CA LEU A 52 11.25 49.57 38.48
C LEU A 52 10.96 48.06 38.42
N ARG A 53 11.14 47.36 39.54
CA ARG A 53 10.84 45.92 39.63
C ARG A 53 9.36 45.63 39.36
N ARG A 54 8.46 46.37 40.01
CA ARG A 54 7.00 46.19 39.85
C ARG A 54 6.53 46.45 38.42
N SER A 55 6.98 47.55 37.82
CA SER A 55 6.45 48.04 36.55
C SER A 55 7.10 47.39 35.32
N TYR A 56 8.35 46.93 35.41
CA TYR A 56 9.12 46.46 34.24
C TYR A 56 9.64 45.01 34.31
N ILE A 57 9.79 44.42 35.50
CA ILE A 57 10.25 43.02 35.65
C ILE A 57 9.05 42.11 36.04
N GLY A 58 8.08 42.63 36.80
CA GLY A 58 6.75 42.05 37.07
C GLY A 58 6.19 42.43 38.45
N THR A 59 4.89 42.36 38.74
CA THR A 59 3.70 41.93 37.98
C THR A 59 3.02 43.06 37.20
N GLY A 60 2.97 42.91 35.87
CA GLY A 60 2.04 43.57 34.94
C GLY A 60 2.45 44.99 34.54
N ALA A 61 2.39 45.30 33.23
CA ALA A 61 2.40 46.69 32.77
C ALA A 61 1.15 47.40 33.35
N PRO A 62 1.28 48.56 34.05
CA PRO A 62 0.13 49.15 34.72
C PRO A 62 -0.91 49.76 33.77
N ASP A 63 -0.52 50.20 32.57
CA ASP A 63 -1.49 50.65 31.56
C ASP A 63 -0.90 50.69 30.16
N ALA A 64 -1.67 50.21 29.16
CA ALA A 64 -1.38 50.43 27.74
C ALA A 64 -1.49 51.94 27.36
N ASP A 65 -2.12 52.72 28.24
CA ASP A 65 -2.50 54.11 28.04
C ASP A 65 -1.48 55.12 28.61
N GLY A 66 -0.41 54.67 29.28
CA GLY A 66 0.58 55.56 29.87
C GLY A 66 1.43 56.32 28.84
N TRP A 67 1.40 57.66 28.84
CA TRP A 67 2.10 58.52 27.86
C TRP A 67 1.54 58.49 26.42
N THR A 68 0.25 58.19 26.22
CA THR A 68 -0.39 58.31 24.90
C THR A 68 -0.38 59.76 24.42
N VAL A 69 -0.06 60.00 23.14
CA VAL A 69 -0.25 61.32 22.51
C VAL A 69 -1.59 61.36 21.80
N GLY A 70 -2.48 62.28 22.21
CA GLY A 70 -3.83 62.47 21.69
C GLY A 70 -4.04 63.81 21.00
N ALA A 71 -5.13 63.94 20.23
CA ALA A 71 -5.49 65.20 19.58
C ALA A 71 -6.00 66.23 20.60
N ALA A 72 -5.51 67.48 20.54
CA ALA A 72 -6.02 68.59 21.34
C ALA A 72 -7.16 69.36 20.62
N GLU A 73 -7.93 70.14 21.38
CA GLU A 73 -8.90 71.08 20.80
C GLU A 73 -8.25 72.38 20.30
N ALA A 74 -7.03 72.68 20.74
CA ALA A 74 -6.26 73.84 20.32
C ALA A 74 -5.56 73.64 18.95
N ASP A 75 -5.38 74.74 18.21
CA ASP A 75 -4.61 74.76 16.96
C ASP A 75 -3.13 74.44 17.22
N ASP A 76 -2.54 73.57 16.39
CA ASP A 76 -1.12 73.20 16.40
C ASP A 76 -0.61 72.51 17.70
N ASP A 77 -1.51 71.84 18.43
CA ASP A 77 -1.22 71.23 19.74
C ASP A 77 -1.63 69.74 19.85
N VAL A 78 -1.05 69.03 20.82
CA VAL A 78 -1.39 67.65 21.18
C VAL A 78 -1.42 67.47 22.70
N VAL A 79 -2.22 66.53 23.18
CA VAL A 79 -2.27 66.16 24.61
C VAL A 79 -1.30 65.02 24.85
N ILE A 80 -0.42 65.16 25.85
CA ILE A 80 0.44 64.09 26.35
C ILE A 80 -0.24 63.50 27.58
N GLY A 81 -0.66 62.25 27.48
CA GLY A 81 -1.37 61.56 28.54
C GLY A 81 -0.49 61.28 29.76
N ARG A 82 -1.11 61.21 30.94
CA ARG A 82 -0.48 60.72 32.17
C ARG A 82 0.10 59.32 32.00
N GLY A 83 1.13 58.96 32.77
CA GLY A 83 1.72 57.62 32.68
C GLY A 83 3.14 57.53 33.23
N ARG A 84 3.76 56.33 33.08
CA ARG A 84 5.15 56.08 33.48
C ARG A 84 5.94 55.42 32.36
N ALA A 85 7.18 55.83 32.14
CA ALA A 85 8.04 55.36 31.06
C ALA A 85 9.48 55.17 31.55
N LEU A 86 10.16 54.13 31.02
CA LEU A 86 11.57 53.92 31.28
C LEU A 86 12.39 54.58 30.16
N VAL A 87 13.10 55.67 30.48
CA VAL A 87 13.87 56.47 29.52
C VAL A 87 15.27 56.66 30.07
N ALA A 88 16.31 56.31 29.29
CA ALA A 88 17.72 56.38 29.71
C ALA A 88 18.02 55.69 31.06
N GLY A 89 17.25 54.67 31.45
CA GLY A 89 17.35 54.00 32.75
C GLY A 89 16.63 54.69 33.92
N PHE A 90 15.98 55.82 33.68
CA PHE A 90 15.13 56.51 34.65
C PHE A 90 13.66 56.14 34.49
N ASP A 91 12.97 56.08 35.62
CA ASP A 91 11.54 55.86 35.70
C ASP A 91 10.82 57.21 35.75
N VAL A 92 10.37 57.67 34.58
CA VAL A 92 9.78 59.00 34.37
C VAL A 92 8.29 58.92 34.58
N ALA A 93 7.74 59.79 35.44
CA ALA A 93 6.31 59.87 35.70
C ALA A 93 5.73 61.19 35.18
N ASN A 94 4.69 61.09 34.37
CA ASN A 94 3.80 62.20 34.06
C ASN A 94 2.52 62.06 34.92
N PRO A 95 2.33 62.91 35.94
CA PRO A 95 1.23 62.75 36.90
C PRO A 95 -0.15 63.13 36.33
N GLY A 96 -0.21 63.90 35.24
CA GLY A 96 -1.46 64.39 34.64
C GLY A 96 -1.37 64.55 33.13
N ASP A 97 -2.51 64.80 32.48
CA ASP A 97 -2.50 65.11 31.06
C ASP A 97 -2.00 66.55 30.86
N VAL A 98 -1.04 66.76 29.96
CA VAL A 98 -0.38 68.05 29.72
C VAL A 98 -0.39 68.36 28.23
N LEU A 99 -0.77 69.58 27.83
CA LEU A 99 -0.61 69.99 26.43
C LEU A 99 0.86 70.16 26.09
N PHE A 100 1.26 69.82 24.87
CA PHE A 100 2.64 70.00 24.42
C PHE A 100 3.10 71.46 24.59
N SER A 101 2.21 72.43 24.31
CA SER A 101 2.48 73.86 24.47
C SER A 101 2.61 74.36 25.92
N GLU A 102 2.19 73.57 26.91
CA GLU A 102 2.25 73.90 28.34
C GLU A 102 3.56 73.45 29.01
N GLN A 103 4.46 72.81 28.25
CA GLN A 103 5.77 72.35 28.69
C GLN A 103 6.83 73.47 28.51
N GLY A 104 6.96 74.37 29.47
CA GLY A 104 8.03 75.40 29.45
C GLY A 104 7.80 76.54 28.46
N GLU A 105 8.87 77.10 27.86
CA GLU A 105 8.80 78.26 26.93
C GLU A 105 8.00 77.94 25.65
N ARG A 106 6.66 77.96 25.72
CA ARG A 106 5.66 77.97 24.63
C ARG A 106 6.16 77.53 23.24
N VAL A 107 6.57 76.28 23.08
CA VAL A 107 6.85 75.68 21.76
C VAL A 107 5.62 74.89 21.31
N THR A 108 5.03 75.25 20.17
CA THR A 108 3.95 74.47 19.54
C THR A 108 4.52 73.39 18.62
N VAL A 109 3.74 72.35 18.30
CA VAL A 109 4.16 71.35 17.30
C VAL A 109 4.40 72.05 15.96
N PRO A 110 5.59 71.93 15.35
CA PRO A 110 5.88 72.59 14.08
C PRO A 110 4.85 72.29 13.00
N GLY A 111 4.41 73.31 12.27
CA GLY A 111 3.55 73.16 11.09
C GLY A 111 4.30 72.58 9.89
N ALA A 112 3.57 72.18 8.85
CA ALA A 112 4.18 71.72 7.60
C ALA A 112 4.98 72.86 6.92
N ARG A 113 6.21 72.57 6.49
CA ARG A 113 7.08 73.51 5.77
C ARG A 113 6.47 73.85 4.41
N ALA A 114 6.55 75.12 4.03
CA ALA A 114 6.00 75.61 2.77
C ALA A 114 6.60 74.88 1.56
N GLY A 115 5.75 74.38 0.66
CA GLY A 115 6.17 73.72 -0.59
C GLY A 115 6.24 72.18 -0.53
N ARG A 116 6.00 71.55 0.62
CA ARG A 116 5.84 70.09 0.74
C ARG A 116 4.38 69.68 0.82
N ALA A 117 4.05 68.47 0.33
CA ALA A 117 2.69 67.92 0.42
C ALA A 117 2.34 67.48 1.85
N THR A 118 3.31 66.98 2.61
CA THR A 118 3.23 66.60 4.03
C THR A 118 4.63 66.63 4.66
N ASP A 119 4.73 66.88 5.96
CA ASP A 119 5.94 66.66 6.77
C ASP A 119 5.67 65.64 7.88
N VAL A 120 6.71 64.93 8.31
CA VAL A 120 6.66 64.05 9.48
C VAL A 120 7.42 64.71 10.62
N VAL A 121 6.74 64.85 11.76
CA VAL A 121 7.30 65.36 13.01
C VAL A 121 7.37 64.21 14.00
N GLU A 122 8.54 63.96 14.57
CA GLU A 122 8.74 62.95 15.61
C GLU A 122 8.73 63.62 16.98
N LEU A 123 7.99 63.05 17.92
CA LEU A 123 7.95 63.49 19.31
C LEU A 123 8.81 62.58 20.17
N TRP A 124 9.84 63.14 20.80
CA TRP A 124 10.80 62.43 21.64
C TRP A 124 10.67 62.86 23.09
N LEU A 125 10.49 61.92 24.00
CA LEU A 125 10.59 62.15 25.44
C LEU A 125 12.07 62.16 25.83
N VAL A 126 12.53 63.30 26.32
CA VAL A 126 13.90 63.53 26.78
C VAL A 126 13.88 63.77 28.28
N VAL A 127 14.90 63.28 28.96
CA VAL A 127 15.08 63.46 30.40
C VAL A 127 16.33 64.26 30.68
N SER A 128 16.28 65.10 31.71
CA SER A 128 17.44 65.83 32.21
C SER A 128 17.45 65.84 33.73
N GLN A 129 18.60 66.15 34.32
CA GLN A 129 18.74 66.24 35.78
C GLN A 129 18.96 67.71 36.15
N GLN A 130 18.13 68.22 37.04
CA GLN A 130 18.28 69.56 37.59
C GLN A 130 18.74 69.47 39.04
N ARG A 131 19.74 70.27 39.40
CA ARG A 131 20.15 70.42 40.79
C ARG A 131 19.26 71.44 41.48
N ILE A 132 18.65 71.03 42.58
CA ILE A 132 17.73 71.83 43.38
C ILE A 132 18.40 72.17 44.71
N ASP A 133 18.44 73.46 45.00
CA ASP A 133 18.96 74.04 46.24
C ASP A 133 17.86 74.80 47.00
N GLY A 134 18.21 75.32 48.17
CA GLY A 134 17.35 76.06 49.09
C GLY A 134 16.77 77.35 48.53
N THR A 135 17.24 77.81 47.37
CA THR A 135 16.65 78.96 46.65
C THR A 135 15.45 78.55 45.82
N VAL A 136 15.42 77.30 45.34
CA VAL A 136 14.35 76.74 44.51
C VAL A 136 13.33 75.98 45.36
N ASP A 137 13.79 75.19 46.33
CA ASP A 137 12.93 74.55 47.33
C ASP A 137 13.33 75.01 48.74
N ALA A 138 12.49 75.84 49.34
CA ALA A 138 12.72 76.41 50.66
C ALA A 138 12.74 75.36 51.78
N ASP A 139 12.21 74.16 51.56
CA ASP A 139 12.26 73.06 52.52
C ASP A 139 13.70 72.58 52.75
N LEU A 140 14.58 72.75 51.75
CA LEU A 140 15.99 72.36 51.83
C LEU A 140 16.82 73.26 52.75
N LEU A 141 16.28 74.43 53.13
CA LEU A 141 16.91 75.33 54.12
C LEU A 141 16.80 74.82 55.55
N ASN A 142 16.10 73.70 55.77
CA ASN A 142 16.12 73.01 57.05
C ASN A 142 15.69 73.89 58.22
N ARG A 143 14.71 74.79 58.02
CA ARG A 143 14.34 75.86 58.98
C ARG A 143 13.94 75.34 60.36
N GLN A 144 13.40 74.12 60.40
CA GLN A 144 13.03 73.42 61.63
C GLN A 144 14.21 72.89 62.46
N ASP A 145 15.42 72.79 61.89
CA ASP A 145 16.59 72.21 62.58
C ASP A 145 17.74 73.22 62.65
N VAL A 146 18.64 73.17 61.66
CA VAL A 146 19.87 73.95 61.61
C VAL A 146 19.71 75.26 60.85
N ASN A 147 18.54 75.49 60.23
CA ASN A 147 18.17 76.70 59.48
C ASN A 147 19.22 77.12 58.43
N ILE A 148 19.90 76.12 57.86
CA ILE A 148 20.85 76.23 56.76
C ILE A 148 20.65 75.04 55.81
N GLU A 149 20.95 75.22 54.54
CA GLU A 149 21.03 74.10 53.61
C GLU A 149 22.18 73.14 54.00
N THR A 150 21.88 71.84 53.99
CA THR A 150 22.87 70.76 54.29
C THR A 150 23.19 69.90 53.07
N CYS A 151 22.22 69.74 52.17
CA CYS A 151 22.37 68.95 50.95
C CYS A 151 21.55 69.57 49.82
N VAL A 152 21.95 69.30 48.58
CA VAL A 152 21.17 69.62 47.37
C VAL A 152 20.58 68.34 46.79
N ARG A 153 19.46 68.46 46.07
CA ARG A 153 18.74 67.32 45.48
C ARG A 153 18.95 67.31 43.98
N ASP A 154 19.10 66.12 43.42
CA ASP A 154 19.02 65.92 41.97
C ASP A 154 17.55 65.59 41.66
N ARG A 155 16.87 66.46 40.91
CA ARG A 155 15.51 66.26 40.43
C ARG A 155 15.53 65.79 38.97
N LEU A 156 14.72 64.80 38.66
CA LEU A 156 14.52 64.37 37.28
C LEU A 156 13.50 65.27 36.61
N GLU A 157 13.92 65.94 35.54
CA GLU A 157 13.06 66.73 34.67
C GLU A 157 12.82 65.96 33.37
N TRP A 158 11.69 66.21 32.75
CA TRP A 158 11.36 65.64 31.46
C TRP A 158 10.73 66.69 30.55
N GLU A 159 10.97 66.56 29.25
CA GLU A 159 10.35 67.38 28.22
C GLU A 159 10.06 66.52 26.99
N VAL A 160 9.02 66.87 26.22
CA VAL A 160 8.81 66.28 24.90
C VAL A 160 9.29 67.26 23.85
N VAL A 161 10.22 66.81 23.01
CA VAL A 161 10.82 67.62 21.94
C VAL A 161 10.27 67.17 20.59
N ALA A 162 9.89 68.15 19.76
CA ALA A 162 9.42 67.91 18.39
C ALA A 162 10.55 68.10 17.37
N VAL A 163 10.84 67.06 16.59
CA VAL A 163 11.91 67.06 15.58
C VAL A 163 11.30 66.89 14.18
N VAL A 164 11.64 67.79 13.26
CA VAL A 164 11.17 67.75 11.86
C VAL A 164 12.33 67.32 10.95
N GLU A 165 12.34 66.06 10.50
CA GLU A 165 13.43 65.44 9.71
C GLU A 165 14.84 65.90 10.18
N GLY A 166 15.33 65.26 11.25
CA GLY A 166 16.66 65.50 11.82
C GLY A 166 17.30 64.21 12.29
N ASP A 167 18.55 64.28 12.78
CA ASP A 167 19.20 63.14 13.42
C ASP A 167 18.36 62.68 14.63
N PRO A 168 18.19 61.35 14.81
CA PRO A 168 17.51 60.82 16.00
C PRO A 168 18.18 61.38 17.25
N HIS A 169 17.39 61.75 18.27
CA HIS A 169 17.96 62.09 19.56
C HIS A 169 18.89 60.96 20.02
N ASP A 170 20.06 61.32 20.56
CA ASP A 170 21.04 60.39 21.11
C ASP A 170 20.37 59.40 22.08
N GLY A 171 21.01 58.24 22.31
CA GLY A 171 20.43 57.02 22.92
C GLY A 171 19.74 57.13 24.30
N ASP A 172 19.62 58.33 24.86
CA ASP A 172 18.99 58.66 26.14
C ASP A 172 17.57 59.28 25.98
N ALA A 173 16.93 59.15 24.81
CA ALA A 173 15.55 59.60 24.55
C ALA A 173 14.61 58.47 24.07
N MET A 174 13.31 58.61 24.31
CA MET A 174 12.28 57.66 23.86
C MET A 174 11.35 58.29 22.82
N LEU A 175 11.25 57.65 21.64
CA LEU A 175 10.26 58.05 20.62
C LEU A 175 8.84 57.72 21.11
N LEU A 176 7.98 58.74 21.19
CA LEU A 176 6.58 58.59 21.60
C LEU A 176 5.64 58.45 20.40
N ALA A 177 5.73 59.35 19.43
CA ALA A 177 4.79 59.40 18.32
C ALA A 177 5.40 60.00 17.06
N ARG A 178 4.78 59.71 15.93
CA ARG A 178 5.03 60.35 14.63
C ARG A 178 3.77 61.05 14.16
N ILE A 179 3.88 62.35 13.91
CA ILE A 179 2.76 63.21 13.48
C ILE A 179 2.96 63.58 12.02
N THR A 180 1.95 63.32 11.19
CA THR A 180 1.91 63.77 9.79
C THR A 180 1.27 65.15 9.70
N ARG A 181 2.05 66.19 9.39
CA ARG A 181 1.57 67.56 9.22
C ARG A 181 1.20 67.84 7.76
N ARG A 182 0.00 68.39 7.54
CA ARG A 182 -0.49 68.80 6.21
C ARG A 182 -0.47 70.33 6.08
N PRO A 183 -0.13 70.89 4.91
CA PRO A 183 -0.15 72.33 4.69
C PRO A 183 -1.54 72.95 4.93
N GLY A 184 -1.59 74.06 5.66
CA GLY A 184 -2.84 74.80 5.92
C GLY A 184 -3.78 74.18 6.96
N VAL A 185 -3.45 72.99 7.49
CA VAL A 185 -4.23 72.31 8.53
C VAL A 185 -3.57 72.56 9.88
N ARG A 186 -4.23 73.36 10.73
CA ARG A 186 -3.73 73.73 12.07
C ARG A 186 -4.10 72.73 13.14
N ARG A 187 -5.33 72.22 13.13
CA ARG A 187 -5.77 71.16 14.06
C ARG A 187 -5.19 69.81 13.64
N ILE A 188 -4.52 69.11 14.55
CA ILE A 188 -3.94 67.79 14.29
C ILE A 188 -5.00 66.71 14.58
N PRO A 189 -5.56 66.01 13.56
CA PRO A 189 -6.54 64.96 13.79
C PRO A 189 -5.85 63.68 14.30
N ALA A 190 -6.58 62.86 15.06
CA ALA A 190 -6.06 61.59 15.61
C ALA A 190 -5.50 60.65 14.53
N ALA A 191 -6.08 60.65 13.32
CA ALA A 191 -5.61 59.82 12.21
C ALA A 191 -4.22 60.22 11.68
N ASP A 192 -3.75 61.45 11.97
CA ASP A 192 -2.44 61.93 11.58
C ASP A 192 -1.38 61.67 12.68
N ILE A 193 -1.77 61.11 13.82
CA ILE A 193 -0.89 60.71 14.93
C ILE A 193 -0.69 59.20 14.86
N ARG A 194 0.57 58.77 14.76
CA ARG A 194 0.95 57.35 14.88
C ARG A 194 1.73 57.14 16.16
N ASP A 195 1.22 56.26 17.01
CA ASP A 195 1.93 55.79 18.19
C ASP A 195 3.22 55.06 17.78
N ALA A 196 4.33 55.44 18.37
CA ALA A 196 5.65 54.87 18.13
C ALA A 196 6.30 54.33 19.41
N ARG A 197 5.56 54.32 20.53
CA ARG A 197 6.03 53.77 21.81
C ARG A 197 6.28 52.27 21.68
N ARG A 198 7.35 51.79 22.33
CA ARG A 198 7.55 50.35 22.59
C ARG A 198 6.76 49.98 23.84
N THR A 199 5.53 49.51 23.67
CA THR A 199 4.66 49.02 24.74
C THR A 199 4.94 47.54 25.05
N ASP A 200 4.30 46.97 26.07
CA ASP A 200 4.41 45.55 26.45
C ASP A 200 5.82 45.02 26.82
N LEU A 201 6.72 45.88 27.34
CA LEU A 201 8.07 45.51 27.81
C LEU A 201 8.06 44.69 29.14
N ASN A 202 7.04 43.88 29.37
CA ASN A 202 6.96 42.98 30.51
C ASN A 202 7.53 41.60 30.12
N LEU A 203 8.63 41.21 30.76
CA LEU A 203 9.29 39.92 30.54
C LEU A 203 8.35 38.73 30.81
N ALA A 204 7.47 38.82 31.81
CA ALA A 204 6.50 37.77 32.11
C ALA A 204 5.48 37.59 30.98
N THR A 205 4.92 38.70 30.47
CA THR A 205 3.98 38.67 29.34
C THR A 205 4.64 38.14 28.06
N THR A 206 5.93 38.44 27.86
CA THR A 206 6.71 37.90 26.74
C THR A 206 6.91 36.39 26.88
N MET A 207 7.21 35.91 28.09
CA MET A 207 7.36 34.48 28.37
C MET A 207 6.04 33.72 28.17
N ASP A 208 4.92 34.26 28.66
CA ASP A 208 3.59 33.65 28.47
C ASP A 208 3.21 33.56 26.99
N ARG A 209 3.53 34.60 26.20
CA ARG A 209 3.34 34.59 24.74
C ARG A 209 4.21 33.52 24.06
N LEU A 210 5.45 33.34 24.51
CA LEU A 210 6.35 32.31 23.96
C LEU A 210 5.87 30.89 24.30
N LEU A 211 5.39 30.66 25.52
CA LEU A 211 4.79 29.37 25.91
C LEU A 211 3.55 29.06 25.07
N ALA A 212 2.64 30.03 24.92
CA ALA A 212 1.45 29.86 24.08
C ALA A 212 1.78 29.64 22.59
N LEU A 213 2.89 30.17 22.10
CA LEU A 213 3.39 29.87 20.76
C LEU A 213 3.96 28.43 20.68
N GLY A 214 4.65 27.95 21.71
CA GLY A 214 5.08 26.56 21.82
C GLY A 214 3.91 25.58 21.72
N ASP A 215 2.87 25.77 22.53
CA ASP A 215 1.66 24.92 22.50
C ASP A 215 1.00 24.88 21.12
N ARG A 216 1.03 26.01 20.39
CA ARG A 216 0.47 26.10 19.03
C ARG A 216 1.32 25.37 17.99
N ILE A 217 2.64 25.32 18.17
CA ILE A 217 3.55 24.58 17.29
C ILE A 217 3.35 23.08 17.49
N ASP A 218 3.28 22.62 18.75
CA ASP A 218 3.03 21.20 19.05
C ASP A 218 1.69 20.74 18.47
N ALA A 219 0.63 21.54 18.61
CA ALA A 219 -0.68 21.24 18.02
C ALA A 219 -0.67 21.25 16.47
N LEU A 220 0.26 21.96 15.83
CA LEU A 220 0.44 21.91 14.38
C LEU A 220 1.16 20.64 13.95
N ASP A 221 2.17 20.21 14.70
CA ASP A 221 2.91 18.97 14.43
C ASP A 221 1.99 17.74 14.56
N ASP A 222 1.18 17.65 15.61
CA ASP A 222 0.17 16.58 15.78
C ASP A 222 -0.80 16.51 14.59
N ARG A 223 -1.23 17.68 14.08
CA ARG A 223 -2.12 17.75 12.91
C ARG A 223 -1.42 17.34 11.62
N LEU A 224 -0.15 17.65 11.46
CA LEU A 224 0.63 17.22 10.30
C LEU A 224 0.81 15.71 10.29
N GLU A 225 1.09 15.09 11.44
CA GLU A 225 1.18 13.63 11.58
C GLU A 225 -0.13 12.94 11.18
N GLN A 226 -1.28 13.43 11.68
CA GLN A 226 -2.60 12.90 11.29
C GLN A 226 -2.91 13.04 9.79
N VAL A 227 -2.52 14.17 9.19
CA VAL A 227 -2.70 14.38 7.74
C VAL A 227 -1.82 13.41 6.95
N GLN A 228 -0.59 13.19 7.40
CA GLN A 228 0.31 12.23 6.76
C GLN A 228 -0.23 10.80 6.83
N GLU A 229 -0.68 10.34 8.00
CA GLU A 229 -1.34 9.03 8.13
C GLU A 229 -2.57 8.90 7.23
N THR A 230 -3.35 9.98 7.11
CA THR A 230 -4.54 10.01 6.22
C THR A 230 -4.13 9.87 4.76
N ILE A 231 -3.10 10.58 4.30
CA ILE A 231 -2.59 10.51 2.93
C ILE A 231 -2.05 9.11 2.63
N GLU A 232 -1.23 8.55 3.51
CA GLU A 232 -0.68 7.20 3.37
C GLU A 232 -1.81 6.14 3.31
N SER A 233 -2.89 6.35 4.07
CA SER A 233 -4.06 5.47 4.03
C SER A 233 -4.82 5.50 2.70
N TRP A 234 -4.75 6.61 1.94
CA TRP A 234 -5.43 6.77 0.65
C TRP A 234 -4.64 6.18 -0.52
N GLU A 235 -3.33 5.97 -0.37
CA GLU A 235 -2.47 5.42 -1.43
C GLU A 235 -2.44 3.88 -1.48
N THR A 236 -3.03 3.20 -0.50
CA THR A 236 -3.04 1.73 -0.46
C THR A 236 -4.21 1.13 -1.23
N TRP A 237 -3.88 0.24 -2.18
CA TRP A 237 -4.86 -0.50 -2.97
C TRP A 237 -5.16 -1.84 -2.31
N GLU A 238 -6.44 -2.15 -2.16
CA GLU A 238 -6.94 -3.47 -1.80
C GLU A 238 -7.29 -4.25 -3.05
N MET A 239 -6.68 -5.42 -3.21
CA MET A 239 -6.94 -6.31 -4.33
C MET A 239 -7.53 -7.63 -3.86
N SER A 240 -8.61 -8.05 -4.51
CA SER A 240 -9.15 -9.39 -4.41
C SER A 240 -9.08 -10.08 -5.77
N VAL A 241 -8.64 -11.34 -5.77
CA VAL A 241 -8.57 -12.17 -6.97
C VAL A 241 -9.39 -13.42 -6.68
N THR A 242 -10.39 -13.67 -7.52
CA THR A 242 -11.28 -14.83 -7.38
C THR A 242 -11.32 -15.63 -8.67
N ALA A 243 -11.58 -16.93 -8.57
CA ALA A 243 -11.74 -17.81 -9.71
C ALA A 243 -13.12 -18.47 -9.64
N SER A 244 -13.86 -18.45 -10.75
CA SER A 244 -15.16 -19.11 -10.83
C SER A 244 -15.30 -19.84 -12.17
N PRO A 245 -15.43 -21.18 -12.15
CA PRO A 245 -15.27 -22.07 -10.98
C PRO A 245 -13.80 -22.23 -10.54
N ALA A 246 -13.53 -22.52 -9.26
CA ALA A 246 -12.15 -22.70 -8.75
C ALA A 246 -11.60 -24.13 -8.92
N SER A 247 -12.44 -25.09 -9.30
CA SER A 247 -12.07 -26.48 -9.56
C SER A 247 -12.72 -26.94 -10.85
N LEU A 248 -11.91 -27.43 -11.79
CA LEU A 248 -12.34 -27.96 -13.08
C LEU A 248 -11.55 -29.22 -13.42
N ASP A 249 -11.78 -29.78 -14.60
CA ASP A 249 -10.92 -30.78 -15.21
C ASP A 249 -9.93 -30.15 -16.18
N MET A 250 -8.89 -30.91 -16.53
CA MET A 250 -7.98 -30.59 -17.62
C MET A 250 -8.78 -30.20 -18.88
N LEU A 251 -8.33 -29.14 -19.56
CA LEU A 251 -8.96 -28.45 -20.70
C LEU A 251 -10.20 -27.60 -20.34
N GLY A 252 -10.63 -27.61 -19.08
CA GLY A 252 -11.61 -26.67 -18.55
C GLY A 252 -11.07 -25.24 -18.50
N THR A 253 -11.98 -24.26 -18.59
CA THR A 253 -11.65 -22.84 -18.50
C THR A 253 -12.37 -22.20 -17.31
N THR A 254 -11.64 -21.44 -16.50
CA THR A 254 -12.21 -20.58 -15.45
C THR A 254 -12.04 -19.11 -15.79
N THR A 255 -12.98 -18.30 -15.31
CA THR A 255 -12.85 -16.85 -15.29
C THR A 255 -12.22 -16.43 -13.97
N LEU A 256 -11.10 -15.72 -14.06
CA LEU A 256 -10.46 -15.02 -12.97
C LEU A 256 -11.00 -13.60 -12.92
N THR A 257 -11.58 -13.21 -11.79
CA THR A 257 -12.06 -11.85 -11.56
C THR A 257 -11.13 -11.17 -10.56
N VAL A 258 -10.42 -10.15 -11.04
CA VAL A 258 -9.60 -9.25 -10.23
C VAL A 258 -10.45 -8.03 -9.91
N THR A 259 -10.59 -7.69 -8.63
CA THR A 259 -11.26 -6.47 -8.18
C THR A 259 -10.29 -5.64 -7.37
N LEU A 260 -10.13 -4.38 -7.75
CA LEU A 260 -9.17 -3.45 -7.18
C LEU A 260 -9.90 -2.22 -6.66
N ARG A 261 -9.73 -1.93 -5.37
CA ARG A 261 -10.34 -0.78 -4.70
C ARG A 261 -9.30 -0.03 -3.89
N GLN A 262 -9.49 1.26 -3.72
CA GLN A 262 -8.81 1.99 -2.66
C GLN A 262 -9.43 1.58 -1.32
N ARG A 263 -8.69 1.77 -0.23
CA ARG A 263 -9.17 1.47 1.13
C ARG A 263 -10.50 2.17 1.51
N ASN A 264 -10.78 3.33 0.89
CA ASN A 264 -12.05 4.06 1.04
C ASN A 264 -13.23 3.44 0.25
N GLY A 265 -13.01 2.32 -0.44
CA GLY A 265 -14.01 1.60 -1.23
C GLY A 265 -14.18 2.07 -2.68
N VAL A 266 -13.48 3.13 -3.11
CA VAL A 266 -13.54 3.64 -4.48
C VAL A 266 -12.83 2.68 -5.45
N PRO A 267 -13.45 2.32 -6.60
CA PRO A 267 -12.81 1.43 -7.57
C PRO A 267 -11.59 2.09 -8.24
N VAL A 268 -10.50 1.33 -8.34
CA VAL A 268 -9.28 1.78 -9.03
C VAL A 268 -9.44 1.50 -10.53
N ARG A 269 -9.55 2.54 -11.34
CA ARG A 269 -9.82 2.45 -12.79
C ARG A 269 -8.54 2.52 -13.60
N GLY A 270 -8.46 1.74 -14.69
CA GLY A 270 -7.34 1.78 -15.62
C GLY A 270 -6.00 1.32 -15.05
N ALA A 271 -5.99 0.68 -13.87
CA ALA A 271 -4.77 0.08 -13.33
C ALA A 271 -4.31 -1.04 -14.25
N ARG A 272 -3.01 -1.11 -14.51
CA ARG A 272 -2.41 -2.16 -15.32
C ARG A 272 -2.18 -3.38 -14.44
N LEU A 273 -2.62 -4.53 -14.90
CA LEU A 273 -2.47 -5.81 -14.23
C LEU A 273 -1.44 -6.64 -15.00
N ALA A 274 -0.39 -7.09 -14.31
CA ALA A 274 0.52 -8.12 -14.80
C ALA A 274 0.12 -9.45 -14.16
N VAL A 275 -0.13 -10.45 -14.99
CA VAL A 275 -0.73 -11.73 -14.57
C VAL A 275 0.18 -12.85 -15.00
N SER A 276 0.48 -13.74 -14.07
CA SER A 276 1.28 -14.94 -14.33
C SER A 276 0.61 -16.15 -13.67
N SER A 277 0.83 -17.33 -14.23
CA SER A 277 0.32 -18.58 -13.66
C SER A 277 1.44 -19.61 -13.59
N SER A 278 1.49 -20.39 -12.51
CA SER A 278 2.44 -21.49 -12.37
C SER A 278 2.11 -22.67 -13.28
N TRP A 279 0.87 -22.79 -13.73
CA TRP A 279 0.39 -23.83 -14.64
C TRP A 279 -0.87 -23.36 -15.37
N GLY A 280 -1.20 -23.97 -16.52
CA GLY A 280 -2.30 -23.53 -17.37
C GLY A 280 -1.91 -22.36 -18.28
N VAL A 281 -2.80 -22.05 -19.24
CA VAL A 281 -2.62 -20.99 -20.22
C VAL A 281 -3.59 -19.86 -19.94
N LEU A 282 -3.05 -18.65 -19.73
CA LEU A 282 -3.83 -17.44 -19.55
C LEU A 282 -4.26 -16.88 -20.93
N SER A 283 -5.47 -16.32 -21.01
CA SER A 283 -5.92 -15.62 -22.22
C SER A 283 -5.10 -14.35 -22.52
N THR A 284 -4.50 -13.76 -21.49
CA THR A 284 -3.58 -12.63 -21.57
C THR A 284 -2.69 -12.60 -20.32
N THR A 285 -1.46 -12.12 -20.47
CA THR A 285 -0.53 -11.86 -19.35
C THR A 285 -0.60 -10.43 -18.85
N THR A 286 -1.33 -9.57 -19.56
CA THR A 286 -1.60 -8.19 -19.14
C THR A 286 -3.06 -7.83 -19.32
N SER A 287 -3.65 -7.15 -18.35
CA SER A 287 -5.02 -6.63 -18.43
C SER A 287 -5.09 -5.23 -17.78
N SER A 288 -6.25 -4.60 -17.82
CA SER A 288 -6.49 -3.34 -17.12
C SER A 288 -7.85 -3.31 -16.47
N THR A 289 -7.97 -2.68 -15.30
CA THR A 289 -9.26 -2.57 -14.61
C THR A 289 -10.23 -1.65 -15.36
N GLY A 290 -11.49 -2.05 -15.40
CA GLY A 290 -12.60 -1.30 -15.97
C GLY A 290 -13.07 -0.14 -15.06
N GLN A 291 -14.24 0.43 -15.39
CA GLN A 291 -14.79 1.57 -14.64
C GLN A 291 -15.25 1.21 -13.22
N ASP A 292 -15.57 -0.05 -12.99
CA ASP A 292 -15.95 -0.64 -11.71
C ASP A 292 -14.76 -1.16 -10.90
N GLY A 293 -13.53 -0.97 -11.41
CA GLY A 293 -12.30 -1.46 -10.78
C GLY A 293 -12.09 -2.96 -10.95
N THR A 294 -12.83 -3.61 -11.86
CA THR A 294 -12.70 -5.05 -12.09
C THR A 294 -12.01 -5.35 -13.42
N ALA A 295 -11.35 -6.51 -13.50
CA ALA A 295 -10.82 -7.06 -14.74
C ALA A 295 -11.06 -8.57 -14.75
N THR A 296 -11.36 -9.11 -15.93
CA THR A 296 -11.53 -10.54 -16.13
C THR A 296 -10.44 -11.11 -17.03
N ILE A 297 -9.89 -12.24 -16.63
CA ILE A 297 -8.87 -12.99 -17.38
C ILE A 297 -9.31 -14.45 -17.40
N MET A 298 -9.16 -15.15 -18.51
CA MET A 298 -9.47 -16.58 -18.56
C MET A 298 -8.22 -17.41 -18.31
N LEU A 299 -8.33 -18.47 -17.51
CA LEU A 299 -7.30 -19.48 -17.34
C LEU A 299 -7.85 -20.82 -17.83
N THR A 300 -7.14 -21.43 -18.78
CA THR A 300 -7.46 -22.77 -19.29
C THR A 300 -6.44 -23.78 -18.78
N GLY A 301 -6.93 -24.91 -18.28
CA GLY A 301 -6.08 -25.99 -17.76
C GLY A 301 -5.42 -26.78 -18.87
N SER A 302 -4.29 -26.32 -19.39
CA SER A 302 -3.47 -27.04 -20.36
C SER A 302 -1.99 -26.90 -20.03
N TYR A 303 -1.17 -27.78 -20.58
CA TYR A 303 0.27 -27.67 -20.41
C TYR A 303 0.80 -26.37 -21.04
N PRO A 304 1.53 -25.53 -20.29
CA PRO A 304 1.92 -24.19 -20.75
C PRO A 304 2.94 -24.23 -21.90
N GLU A 305 3.60 -25.36 -22.09
CA GLU A 305 4.58 -25.59 -23.18
C GLU A 305 3.94 -25.60 -24.57
N VAL A 306 2.62 -25.83 -24.65
CA VAL A 306 1.87 -25.85 -25.91
C VAL A 306 0.85 -24.70 -25.90
N PRO A 307 1.10 -23.61 -26.64
CA PRO A 307 0.16 -22.51 -26.75
C PRO A 307 -1.18 -22.96 -27.33
N LEU A 308 -2.28 -22.57 -26.68
CA LEU A 308 -3.63 -22.83 -27.18
C LEU A 308 -3.86 -22.10 -28.50
N ARG A 309 -4.22 -22.85 -29.54
CA ARG A 309 -4.56 -22.26 -30.85
C ARG A 309 -6.01 -21.79 -30.85
N PRO A 310 -6.31 -20.58 -31.37
CA PRO A 310 -7.69 -20.08 -31.43
C PRO A 310 -8.68 -21.04 -32.14
N GLY A 311 -8.22 -21.71 -33.20
CA GLY A 311 -9.02 -22.69 -33.96
C GLY A 311 -9.36 -23.96 -33.17
N ASP A 312 -8.60 -24.28 -32.12
CA ASP A 312 -8.83 -25.50 -31.32
C ASP A 312 -9.81 -25.27 -30.16
N LEU A 313 -10.06 -24.00 -29.78
CA LEU A 313 -10.86 -23.66 -28.59
C LEU A 313 -12.30 -24.20 -28.67
N GLY A 314 -12.91 -24.19 -29.86
CA GLY A 314 -14.26 -24.74 -30.05
C GLY A 314 -14.31 -26.24 -29.80
N VAL A 315 -13.30 -26.96 -30.29
CA VAL A 315 -13.16 -28.42 -30.12
C VAL A 315 -12.90 -28.76 -28.65
N LEU A 316 -11.96 -28.06 -28.00
CA LEU A 316 -11.66 -28.24 -26.58
C LEU A 316 -12.88 -28.01 -25.68
N ARG A 317 -13.69 -26.98 -25.98
CA ARG A 317 -14.95 -26.74 -25.26
C ARG A 317 -15.93 -27.90 -25.42
N ASN A 318 -15.98 -28.53 -26.60
CA ASN A 318 -16.84 -29.68 -26.81
C ASN A 318 -16.37 -30.91 -26.01
N VAL A 319 -15.05 -31.15 -25.99
CA VAL A 319 -14.44 -32.21 -25.16
C VAL A 319 -14.78 -31.98 -23.68
N THR A 320 -14.55 -30.78 -23.15
CA THR A 320 -14.87 -30.44 -21.76
C THR A 320 -16.36 -30.63 -21.47
N ARG A 321 -17.26 -30.26 -22.40
CA ARG A 321 -18.70 -30.48 -22.27
C ARG A 321 -19.03 -31.97 -22.17
N LYS A 322 -18.40 -32.84 -22.96
CA LYS A 322 -18.59 -34.30 -22.88
C LYS A 322 -18.12 -34.86 -21.54
N VAL A 323 -16.98 -34.39 -21.03
CA VAL A 323 -16.48 -34.75 -19.69
C VAL A 323 -17.47 -34.31 -18.61
N ASP A 324 -17.99 -33.08 -18.69
CA ASP A 324 -18.98 -32.55 -17.76
C ASP A 324 -20.31 -33.33 -17.79
N LEU A 325 -20.73 -33.82 -18.96
CA LEU A 325 -21.92 -34.67 -19.10
C LEU A 325 -21.72 -36.07 -18.50
N ALA A 326 -20.47 -36.56 -18.50
CA ALA A 326 -20.10 -37.82 -17.87
C ALA A 326 -19.88 -37.71 -16.35
N ARG A 327 -20.03 -36.51 -15.76
CA ARG A 327 -19.90 -36.33 -14.31
C ARG A 327 -21.15 -36.78 -13.57
N SER A 328 -20.92 -37.35 -12.38
CA SER A 328 -21.98 -37.63 -11.41
C SER A 328 -22.65 -36.33 -10.95
N THR A 329 -23.88 -36.43 -10.41
CA THR A 329 -24.67 -35.28 -9.95
C THR A 329 -23.96 -34.46 -8.85
N ASP A 330 -23.12 -35.11 -8.04
CA ASP A 330 -22.29 -34.47 -7.01
C ASP A 330 -20.98 -33.83 -7.56
N ARG A 331 -20.72 -33.99 -8.86
CA ARG A 331 -19.50 -33.57 -9.58
C ARG A 331 -18.19 -34.06 -8.96
N GLN A 332 -18.20 -35.10 -8.14
CA GLN A 332 -16.99 -35.66 -7.54
C GLN A 332 -16.35 -36.72 -8.44
N THR A 333 -17.14 -37.43 -9.24
CA THR A 333 -16.67 -38.56 -10.05
C THR A 333 -17.00 -38.39 -11.53
N ILE A 334 -16.27 -39.11 -12.38
CA ILE A 334 -16.47 -39.12 -13.83
C ILE A 334 -16.72 -40.57 -14.29
N GLN A 335 -17.74 -40.76 -15.13
CA GLN A 335 -18.00 -42.01 -15.85
C GLN A 335 -17.14 -42.08 -17.11
N PHE A 336 -15.86 -42.41 -16.95
CA PHE A 336 -14.91 -42.41 -18.06
C PHE A 336 -15.31 -43.29 -19.24
N GLU A 337 -15.96 -44.42 -18.96
CA GLU A 337 -16.50 -45.35 -19.97
C GLU A 337 -17.50 -44.68 -20.92
N SER A 338 -18.31 -43.72 -20.44
CA SER A 338 -19.32 -43.03 -21.26
C SER A 338 -18.74 -41.90 -22.12
N ILE A 339 -17.46 -41.57 -21.96
CA ILE A 339 -16.82 -40.52 -22.76
C ILE A 339 -16.31 -41.15 -24.05
N ALA A 340 -16.90 -40.72 -25.17
CA ALA A 340 -16.44 -41.01 -26.52
C ALA A 340 -16.14 -39.69 -27.25
N LEU A 341 -15.08 -39.68 -28.05
CA LEU A 341 -14.53 -38.48 -28.68
C LEU A 341 -14.47 -38.69 -30.18
N GLU A 342 -14.76 -37.67 -30.97
CA GLU A 342 -14.57 -37.71 -32.42
C GLU A 342 -13.07 -37.77 -32.79
N PRO A 343 -12.68 -38.31 -33.96
CA PRO A 343 -11.28 -38.33 -34.39
C PRO A 343 -10.60 -36.95 -34.33
N ALA A 344 -11.31 -35.89 -34.72
CA ALA A 344 -10.81 -34.52 -34.67
C ALA A 344 -10.66 -34.00 -33.22
N GLU A 345 -11.54 -34.41 -32.30
CA GLU A 345 -11.47 -34.07 -30.88
C GLU A 345 -10.25 -34.72 -30.23
N LEU A 346 -10.05 -36.00 -30.50
CA LEU A 346 -8.90 -36.77 -30.01
C LEU A 346 -7.58 -36.22 -30.55
N ALA A 347 -7.57 -35.78 -31.83
CA ALA A 347 -6.42 -35.14 -32.45
C ALA A 347 -6.06 -33.81 -31.77
N VAL A 348 -7.06 -32.99 -31.45
CA VAL A 348 -6.85 -31.73 -30.73
C VAL A 348 -6.40 -31.99 -29.29
N MET A 349 -7.07 -32.89 -28.57
CA MET A 349 -6.72 -33.28 -27.19
C MET A 349 -5.28 -33.81 -27.11
N SER A 350 -4.84 -34.57 -28.11
CA SER A 350 -3.48 -35.10 -28.21
C SER A 350 -2.41 -34.01 -28.30
N ARG A 351 -2.71 -32.82 -28.84
CA ARG A 351 -1.72 -31.73 -28.89
C ARG A 351 -1.44 -31.13 -27.52
N TYR A 352 -2.40 -31.21 -26.61
CA TYR A 352 -2.34 -30.57 -25.29
C TYR A 352 -2.14 -31.56 -24.15
N THR A 353 -2.00 -32.86 -24.46
CA THR A 353 -1.69 -33.92 -23.50
C THR A 353 -0.31 -34.47 -23.82
N PRO A 354 0.71 -34.21 -22.98
CA PRO A 354 2.05 -34.74 -23.18
C PRO A 354 2.04 -36.27 -23.22
N PRO A 355 2.75 -36.92 -24.14
CA PRO A 355 2.89 -38.37 -24.15
C PRO A 355 3.49 -38.93 -22.85
N SER A 356 4.27 -38.14 -22.11
CA SER A 356 4.82 -38.51 -20.81
C SER A 356 3.75 -38.79 -19.74
N ASP A 357 2.54 -38.25 -19.89
CA ASP A 357 1.42 -38.55 -18.98
C ASP A 357 0.77 -39.91 -19.29
N LEU A 358 1.13 -40.51 -20.43
CA LEU A 358 0.58 -41.75 -20.97
C LEU A 358 1.64 -42.86 -21.05
N ILE A 359 2.46 -42.97 -20.00
CA ILE A 359 3.44 -44.05 -19.84
C ILE A 359 2.92 -45.15 -18.91
N GLU A 360 3.45 -46.36 -19.06
CA GLU A 360 3.18 -47.53 -18.19
C GLU A 360 1.67 -47.83 -18.05
N LEU A 361 0.90 -47.62 -19.14
CA LEU A 361 -0.55 -47.75 -19.09
C LEU A 361 -1.01 -49.20 -18.97
N ALA A 362 -0.37 -50.13 -19.68
CA ALA A 362 -0.76 -51.54 -19.66
C ALA A 362 -0.61 -52.21 -18.28
N THR A 363 0.35 -51.78 -17.45
CA THR A 363 0.53 -52.29 -16.07
C THR A 363 -0.46 -51.70 -15.08
N ASP A 364 -1.03 -50.55 -15.41
CA ASP A 364 -1.85 -49.75 -14.52
C ASP A 364 -3.35 -49.91 -14.78
N VAL A 365 -3.75 -50.78 -15.72
CA VAL A 365 -5.16 -51.10 -15.99
C VAL A 365 -5.77 -51.77 -14.75
N PRO A 366 -6.68 -51.10 -14.01
CA PRO A 366 -7.27 -51.65 -12.80
C PRO A 366 -8.29 -52.75 -13.13
N LEU A 367 -8.44 -53.69 -12.19
CA LEU A 367 -9.37 -54.82 -12.30
C LEU A 367 -10.84 -54.37 -12.34
N VAL A 368 -11.17 -53.24 -11.70
CA VAL A 368 -12.51 -52.65 -11.65
C VAL A 368 -12.41 -51.15 -11.87
N PHE A 369 -13.09 -50.65 -12.91
CA PHE A 369 -13.47 -49.24 -12.98
C PHE A 369 -14.87 -49.07 -12.42
N GLY A 370 -15.01 -48.12 -11.51
CA GLY A 370 -16.29 -47.55 -11.11
C GLY A 370 -16.19 -46.03 -11.18
N ASN A 371 -17.29 -45.34 -10.86
CA ASN A 371 -17.32 -43.89 -10.69
C ASN A 371 -16.17 -43.46 -9.76
N SER A 372 -15.14 -42.82 -10.33
CA SER A 372 -13.94 -42.42 -9.60
C SER A 372 -13.63 -40.95 -9.88
N PRO A 373 -13.11 -40.20 -8.90
CA PRO A 373 -12.52 -38.90 -9.17
C PRO A 373 -11.27 -39.09 -10.05
N PRO A 374 -10.85 -38.07 -10.82
CA PRO A 374 -9.54 -38.05 -11.45
C PRO A 374 -8.45 -38.39 -10.44
N THR A 375 -7.59 -39.36 -10.75
CA THR A 375 -6.55 -39.87 -9.85
C THR A 375 -5.54 -38.78 -9.47
N TYR A 376 -5.30 -37.86 -10.40
CA TYR A 376 -4.36 -36.76 -10.22
C TYR A 376 -5.06 -35.42 -10.39
N ALA A 377 -4.58 -34.41 -9.66
CA ALA A 377 -4.99 -33.03 -9.84
C ALA A 377 -3.74 -32.14 -9.92
N ARG A 378 -3.81 -31.10 -10.76
CA ARG A 378 -2.78 -30.05 -10.84
C ARG A 378 -3.37 -28.74 -10.34
N THR A 379 -2.61 -28.03 -9.51
CA THR A 379 -3.00 -26.71 -9.01
C THR A 379 -2.23 -25.62 -9.74
N ALA A 380 -2.96 -24.72 -10.39
CA ALA A 380 -2.42 -23.48 -10.92
C ALA A 380 -2.50 -22.39 -9.86
N THR A 381 -1.36 -21.78 -9.52
CA THR A 381 -1.32 -20.57 -8.72
C THR A 381 -1.18 -19.39 -9.67
N VAL A 382 -2.21 -18.55 -9.72
CA VAL A 382 -2.19 -17.32 -10.50
C VAL A 382 -1.78 -16.17 -9.59
N LYS A 383 -0.75 -15.44 -9.99
CA LYS A 383 -0.32 -14.21 -9.33
C LYS A 383 -0.70 -13.01 -10.19
N VAL A 384 -1.25 -11.99 -9.55
CA VAL A 384 -1.59 -10.70 -10.17
C VAL A 384 -0.84 -9.60 -9.43
N ASP A 385 -0.12 -8.77 -10.17
CA ASP A 385 0.52 -7.54 -9.69
C ASP A 385 -0.16 -6.35 -10.37
N ALA A 386 -0.59 -5.35 -9.59
CA ALA A 386 -1.30 -4.18 -10.07
C ALA A 386 -0.43 -2.92 -9.97
N THR A 387 -0.32 -2.16 -11.06
CA THR A 387 0.43 -0.89 -11.15
C THR A 387 -0.48 0.24 -11.65
N GLU A 388 -0.09 1.48 -11.36
CA GLU A 388 -0.71 2.67 -11.96
C GLU A 388 -0.55 2.71 -13.48
N SER A 389 -1.44 3.43 -14.18
CA SER A 389 -1.36 3.57 -15.62
C SER A 389 -0.11 4.37 -15.99
N GLY A 390 0.88 3.70 -16.60
CA GLY A 390 2.17 4.28 -16.95
C GLY A 390 3.21 4.32 -15.82
N GLY A 391 2.86 3.86 -14.61
CA GLY A 391 3.79 3.73 -13.49
C GLY A 391 4.57 2.41 -13.51
N SER A 392 5.73 2.38 -12.82
CA SER A 392 6.54 1.16 -12.60
C SER A 392 6.37 0.54 -11.21
N VAL A 393 5.66 1.23 -10.31
CA VAL A 393 5.49 0.80 -8.91
C VAL A 393 4.27 -0.12 -8.79
N VAL A 394 4.50 -1.30 -8.23
CA VAL A 394 3.42 -2.24 -7.86
C VAL A 394 2.75 -1.72 -6.60
N ARG A 395 1.45 -1.44 -6.68
CA ARG A 395 0.62 -0.90 -5.60
C ARG A 395 -0.19 -1.98 -4.87
N ALA A 396 -0.44 -3.12 -5.52
CA ALA A 396 -1.07 -4.28 -4.91
C ALA A 396 -0.65 -5.59 -5.59
N THR A 397 -0.60 -6.67 -4.80
CA THR A 397 -0.36 -8.04 -5.27
C THR A 397 -1.40 -8.97 -4.66
N GLY A 398 -1.80 -9.98 -5.43
CA GLY A 398 -2.85 -10.92 -5.05
C GLY A 398 -2.65 -12.23 -5.78
N SER A 399 -3.22 -13.29 -5.23
CA SER A 399 -3.12 -14.62 -5.83
C SER A 399 -4.39 -15.43 -5.63
N VAL A 400 -4.62 -16.35 -6.56
CA VAL A 400 -5.69 -17.33 -6.46
C VAL A 400 -5.19 -18.69 -6.94
N GLN A 401 -5.70 -19.75 -6.33
CA GLN A 401 -5.42 -21.11 -6.75
C GLN A 401 -6.62 -21.72 -7.47
N VAL A 402 -6.35 -22.42 -8.56
CA VAL A 402 -7.35 -23.14 -9.35
C VAL A 402 -6.87 -24.58 -9.52
N THR A 403 -7.74 -25.54 -9.25
CA THR A 403 -7.40 -26.97 -9.32
C THR A 403 -7.99 -27.61 -10.57
N PHE A 404 -7.19 -28.42 -11.26
CA PHE A 404 -7.54 -29.11 -12.49
C PHE A 404 -7.37 -30.62 -12.36
N GLY A 405 -8.48 -31.36 -12.32
CA GLY A 405 -8.51 -32.82 -12.34
C GLY A 405 -7.97 -33.38 -13.65
N GLN A 406 -6.97 -34.25 -13.56
CA GLN A 406 -6.31 -34.89 -14.70
C GLN A 406 -7.04 -36.19 -15.02
N TRP A 407 -7.91 -36.14 -16.02
CA TRP A 407 -8.82 -37.25 -16.34
C TRP A 407 -8.38 -38.10 -17.54
N VAL A 408 -7.54 -37.56 -18.42
CA VAL A 408 -7.20 -38.19 -19.71
C VAL A 408 -6.55 -39.56 -19.51
N ARG A 409 -5.65 -39.68 -18.52
CA ARG A 409 -5.01 -40.96 -18.20
C ARG A 409 -6.00 -42.00 -17.71
N ASP A 410 -6.86 -41.64 -16.76
CA ASP A 410 -7.86 -42.54 -16.21
C ASP A 410 -8.85 -43.00 -17.29
N TRP A 411 -9.25 -42.07 -18.16
CA TRP A 411 -10.03 -42.37 -19.36
C TRP A 411 -9.32 -43.34 -20.30
N VAL A 412 -8.05 -43.11 -20.65
CA VAL A 412 -7.27 -44.04 -21.47
C VAL A 412 -7.26 -45.45 -20.89
N LEU A 413 -7.04 -45.58 -19.57
CA LEU A 413 -7.00 -46.88 -18.91
C LEU A 413 -8.35 -47.61 -18.98
N THR A 414 -9.49 -46.91 -18.95
CA THR A 414 -10.81 -47.55 -19.15
C THR A 414 -10.94 -48.10 -20.57
N LYS A 415 -10.49 -47.33 -21.57
CA LYS A 415 -10.53 -47.76 -22.98
C LYS A 415 -9.66 -48.98 -23.24
N LEU A 416 -8.49 -49.06 -22.63
CA LEU A 416 -7.61 -50.23 -22.71
C LEU A 416 -8.29 -51.49 -22.14
N ARG A 417 -8.96 -51.37 -20.99
CA ARG A 417 -9.71 -52.48 -20.38
C ARG A 417 -10.84 -52.96 -21.29
N ASP A 418 -11.65 -52.03 -21.82
CA ASP A 418 -12.80 -52.37 -22.66
C ASP A 418 -12.38 -53.14 -23.92
N VAL A 419 -11.25 -52.75 -24.52
CA VAL A 419 -10.66 -53.47 -25.65
C VAL A 419 -10.19 -54.87 -25.23
N GLN A 420 -9.45 -54.99 -24.13
CA GLN A 420 -8.98 -56.30 -23.63
C GLN A 420 -10.12 -57.28 -23.37
N VAL A 421 -11.19 -56.81 -22.71
CA VAL A 421 -12.38 -57.61 -22.39
C VAL A 421 -13.11 -58.05 -23.65
N SER A 422 -13.20 -57.18 -24.66
CA SER A 422 -13.92 -57.45 -25.92
C SER A 422 -13.21 -58.48 -26.79
N VAL A 423 -11.88 -58.50 -26.82
CA VAL A 423 -11.10 -59.36 -27.73
C VAL A 423 -11.10 -60.83 -27.29
N GLN A 424 -11.13 -61.09 -25.98
CA GLN A 424 -11.12 -62.46 -25.40
C GLN A 424 -9.99 -63.36 -25.94
N VAL A 425 -8.78 -62.79 -26.14
CA VAL A 425 -7.67 -63.49 -26.80
C VAL A 425 -7.28 -64.80 -26.11
N GLU A 426 -7.33 -64.85 -24.78
CA GLU A 426 -6.93 -66.04 -24.00
C GLU A 426 -7.80 -67.25 -24.33
N ALA A 427 -9.12 -67.07 -24.47
CA ALA A 427 -10.05 -68.13 -24.85
C ALA A 427 -9.78 -68.64 -26.28
N ARG A 428 -9.56 -67.71 -27.23
CA ARG A 428 -9.28 -68.06 -28.64
C ARG A 428 -7.98 -68.83 -28.81
N ILE A 429 -6.94 -68.43 -28.07
CA ILE A 429 -5.64 -69.12 -28.05
C ILE A 429 -5.78 -70.52 -27.42
N ALA A 430 -6.47 -70.62 -26.28
CA ALA A 430 -6.71 -71.91 -25.64
C ALA A 430 -7.47 -72.87 -26.56
N ASP A 431 -8.49 -72.40 -27.28
CA ASP A 431 -9.27 -73.22 -28.22
C ASP A 431 -8.45 -73.61 -29.46
N ALA A 432 -7.57 -72.74 -29.96
CA ALA A 432 -6.66 -73.09 -31.05
C ALA A 432 -5.67 -74.19 -30.63
N LEU A 433 -5.13 -74.10 -29.40
CA LEU A 433 -4.24 -75.12 -28.86
C LEU A 433 -4.95 -76.46 -28.64
N ARG A 434 -6.16 -76.45 -28.06
CA ARG A 434 -6.95 -77.68 -27.85
C ARG A 434 -7.34 -78.38 -29.14
N ARG A 435 -7.74 -77.63 -30.18
CA ARG A 435 -8.14 -78.22 -31.48
C ARG A 435 -7.01 -78.94 -32.21
N ASN A 436 -5.75 -78.65 -31.87
CA ASN A 436 -4.57 -79.23 -32.51
C ASN A 436 -3.82 -80.18 -31.57
N LEU A 437 -4.44 -80.56 -30.46
CA LEU A 437 -4.01 -81.69 -29.67
C LEU A 437 -4.48 -82.97 -30.36
N SER A 438 -3.53 -83.80 -30.81
CA SER A 438 -3.83 -85.06 -31.48
C SER A 438 -4.23 -86.13 -30.46
N GLU A 439 -5.46 -86.64 -30.58
CA GLU A 439 -5.93 -87.78 -29.77
C GLU A 439 -5.15 -89.07 -30.09
N GLN A 440 -4.59 -89.20 -31.30
CA GLN A 440 -3.88 -90.41 -31.75
C GLN A 440 -2.43 -90.46 -31.30
N THR A 441 -1.75 -89.31 -31.22
CA THR A 441 -0.33 -89.21 -30.88
C THR A 441 -0.10 -88.59 -29.50
N GLN A 442 -1.17 -88.24 -28.78
CA GLN A 442 -1.11 -87.59 -27.46
C GLN A 442 -0.09 -86.44 -27.44
N SER A 443 -0.05 -85.65 -28.52
CA SER A 443 0.92 -84.58 -28.71
C SER A 443 0.27 -83.38 -29.39
N LEU A 444 0.75 -82.19 -29.04
CA LEU A 444 0.35 -80.95 -29.70
C LEU A 444 1.06 -80.81 -31.06
N ASP A 445 0.31 -80.57 -32.14
CA ASP A 445 0.89 -80.23 -33.45
C ASP A 445 1.31 -78.75 -33.46
N VAL A 446 2.51 -78.50 -32.93
CA VAL A 446 3.07 -77.14 -32.78
C VAL A 446 3.26 -76.45 -34.12
N ASP A 447 3.67 -77.18 -35.16
CA ASP A 447 3.90 -76.63 -36.49
C ASP A 447 2.61 -76.12 -37.13
N THR A 448 1.52 -76.91 -37.05
CA THR A 448 0.21 -76.48 -37.54
C THR A 448 -0.32 -75.30 -36.73
N VAL A 449 -0.16 -75.31 -35.41
CA VAL A 449 -0.58 -74.19 -34.57
C VAL A 449 0.18 -72.92 -34.91
N ALA A 450 1.51 -72.98 -35.01
CA ALA A 450 2.35 -71.82 -35.27
C ALA A 450 2.17 -71.26 -36.70
N ARG A 451 2.11 -72.12 -37.72
CA ARG A 451 2.11 -71.67 -39.12
C ARG A 451 0.73 -71.38 -39.69
N ARG A 452 -0.34 -71.91 -39.09
CA ARG A 452 -1.70 -71.79 -39.61
C ARG A 452 -2.67 -71.21 -38.59
N GLU A 453 -2.81 -71.83 -37.42
CA GLU A 453 -3.88 -71.46 -36.48
C GLU A 453 -3.62 -70.14 -35.78
N LEU A 454 -2.41 -69.87 -35.30
CA LEU A 454 -2.05 -68.59 -34.70
C LEU A 454 -2.27 -67.43 -35.68
N PRO A 455 -1.80 -67.47 -36.94
CA PRO A 455 -2.13 -66.43 -37.93
C PRO A 455 -3.64 -66.19 -38.09
N LEU A 456 -4.46 -67.24 -38.15
CA LEU A 456 -5.92 -67.11 -38.27
C LEU A 456 -6.56 -66.49 -37.00
N VAL A 457 -6.13 -66.93 -35.81
CA VAL A 457 -6.58 -66.35 -34.54
C VAL A 457 -6.18 -64.88 -34.46
N TYR A 458 -4.95 -64.54 -34.85
CA TYR A 458 -4.45 -63.17 -34.82
C TYR A 458 -5.15 -62.26 -35.82
N GLN A 459 -5.55 -62.76 -36.99
CA GLN A 459 -6.39 -62.00 -37.91
C GLN A 459 -7.77 -61.71 -37.28
N ALA A 460 -8.43 -62.72 -36.71
CA ALA A 460 -9.72 -62.52 -36.04
C ALA A 460 -9.60 -61.60 -34.80
N VAL A 461 -8.48 -61.67 -34.09
CA VAL A 461 -8.14 -60.78 -32.98
C VAL A 461 -7.94 -59.36 -33.49
N ALA A 462 -7.23 -59.16 -34.60
CA ALA A 462 -7.03 -57.86 -35.23
C ALA A 462 -8.37 -57.20 -35.57
N ASP A 463 -9.26 -57.93 -36.25
CA ASP A 463 -10.57 -57.43 -36.66
C ASP A 463 -11.43 -57.04 -35.43
N THR A 464 -11.44 -57.89 -34.39
CA THR A 464 -12.18 -57.61 -33.14
C THR A 464 -11.57 -56.43 -32.39
N THR A 465 -10.24 -56.31 -32.38
CA THR A 465 -9.52 -55.21 -31.74
C THR A 465 -9.83 -53.90 -32.43
N ASN A 466 -9.89 -53.87 -33.77
CA ASN A 466 -10.24 -52.67 -34.52
C ASN A 466 -11.67 -52.22 -34.21
N VAL A 467 -12.63 -53.16 -34.21
CA VAL A 467 -14.03 -52.86 -33.82
C VAL A 467 -14.12 -52.36 -32.39
N ALA A 468 -13.43 -53.01 -31.44
CA ALA A 468 -13.44 -52.62 -30.04
C ALA A 468 -12.80 -51.25 -29.79
N LEU A 469 -11.69 -50.94 -30.48
CA LEU A 469 -11.06 -49.62 -30.46
C LEU A 469 -12.04 -48.56 -30.99
N LYS A 470 -12.70 -48.83 -32.12
CA LYS A 470 -13.67 -47.88 -32.70
C LYS A 470 -14.83 -47.62 -31.74
N SER A 471 -15.43 -48.68 -31.19
CA SER A 471 -16.60 -48.58 -30.31
C SER A 471 -16.31 -47.97 -28.95
N THR A 472 -15.09 -48.12 -28.42
CA THR A 472 -14.75 -47.54 -27.12
C THR A 472 -14.29 -46.08 -27.24
N LEU A 473 -13.62 -45.72 -28.34
CA LEU A 473 -13.03 -44.39 -28.51
C LEU A 473 -13.98 -43.37 -29.12
N PHE A 474 -14.78 -43.76 -30.12
CA PHE A 474 -15.53 -42.83 -30.95
C PHE A 474 -17.03 -43.00 -30.76
N ASP A 475 -17.78 -41.92 -30.95
CA ASP A 475 -19.25 -41.92 -30.91
C ASP A 475 -19.83 -42.79 -32.03
N ASN A 476 -19.15 -42.83 -33.19
CA ASN A 476 -19.51 -43.67 -34.32
C ASN A 476 -18.54 -44.87 -34.45
N PRO A 477 -18.98 -46.12 -34.15
CA PRO A 477 -18.14 -47.31 -34.33
C PRO A 477 -17.95 -47.72 -35.79
N GLU A 478 -18.76 -47.18 -36.72
CA GLU A 478 -18.74 -47.51 -38.15
C GLU A 478 -17.79 -46.61 -38.97
N LEU A 479 -16.92 -45.83 -38.31
CA LEU A 479 -15.94 -44.98 -38.99
C LEU A 479 -15.06 -45.78 -39.95
N ASP A 480 -14.86 -45.25 -41.14
CA ASP A 480 -13.91 -45.82 -42.10
C ASP A 480 -12.47 -45.63 -41.59
N ASP A 481 -11.56 -46.53 -41.99
CA ASP A 481 -10.16 -46.48 -41.54
C ASP A 481 -9.48 -45.16 -41.92
N GLU A 482 -9.86 -44.53 -43.05
CA GLU A 482 -9.34 -43.22 -43.47
C GLU A 482 -9.81 -42.07 -42.56
N GLU A 483 -10.95 -42.21 -41.88
CA GLU A 483 -11.45 -41.22 -40.93
C GLU A 483 -10.70 -41.24 -39.60
N LEU A 484 -10.07 -42.38 -39.28
CA LEU A 484 -9.20 -42.54 -38.12
C LEU A 484 -7.81 -41.93 -38.29
N HIS A 485 -7.41 -41.67 -39.54
CA HIS A 485 -6.13 -41.05 -39.85
C HIS A 485 -6.02 -39.67 -39.18
N GLY A 486 -4.91 -39.43 -38.51
CA GLY A 486 -4.63 -38.15 -37.85
C GLY A 486 -5.36 -37.96 -36.52
N SER A 487 -5.95 -39.01 -35.93
CA SER A 487 -6.61 -38.96 -34.60
C SER A 487 -5.66 -38.61 -33.43
N GLY A 488 -4.37 -38.45 -33.72
CA GLY A 488 -3.38 -37.91 -32.79
C GLY A 488 -2.63 -38.97 -31.99
N ALA A 489 -1.69 -38.50 -31.16
CA ALA A 489 -0.79 -39.35 -30.39
C ALA A 489 -1.52 -40.20 -29.34
N ILE A 490 -2.60 -39.69 -28.74
CA ILE A 490 -3.37 -40.44 -27.73
C ILE A 490 -3.98 -41.70 -28.36
N ALA A 491 -4.61 -41.57 -29.53
CA ALA A 491 -5.17 -42.71 -30.25
C ALA A 491 -4.12 -43.77 -30.59
N GLN A 492 -2.93 -43.33 -31.05
CA GLN A 492 -1.80 -44.22 -31.33
C GLN A 492 -1.32 -44.95 -30.08
N VAL A 493 -1.20 -44.24 -28.95
CA VAL A 493 -0.80 -44.83 -27.68
C VAL A 493 -1.83 -45.86 -27.22
N ILE A 494 -3.12 -45.54 -27.25
CA ILE A 494 -4.18 -46.49 -26.88
C ILE A 494 -4.10 -47.75 -27.74
N ALA A 495 -3.98 -47.58 -29.06
CA ALA A 495 -3.90 -48.70 -29.99
C ALA A 495 -2.65 -49.57 -29.75
N GLN A 496 -1.50 -48.93 -29.51
CA GLN A 496 -0.24 -49.61 -29.20
C GLN A 496 -0.31 -50.37 -27.87
N GLU A 497 -0.80 -49.73 -26.80
CA GLU A 497 -0.89 -50.33 -25.47
C GLU A 497 -1.95 -51.44 -25.44
N ALA A 498 -3.07 -51.29 -26.14
CA ALA A 498 -4.09 -52.32 -26.26
C ALA A 498 -3.55 -53.57 -26.96
N THR A 499 -2.84 -53.39 -28.08
CA THR A 499 -2.24 -54.51 -28.83
C THR A 499 -1.10 -55.19 -28.06
N ALA A 500 -0.28 -54.41 -27.36
CA ALA A 500 0.76 -54.94 -26.48
C ALA A 500 0.14 -55.78 -25.35
N ALA A 501 -0.93 -55.30 -24.72
CA ALA A 501 -1.61 -56.03 -23.66
C ALA A 501 -2.30 -57.30 -24.16
N ILE A 502 -2.89 -57.27 -25.36
CA ILE A 502 -3.44 -58.46 -26.03
C ILE A 502 -2.33 -59.49 -26.29
N GLY A 503 -1.16 -59.08 -26.78
CA GLY A 503 -0.04 -59.98 -26.97
C GLY A 503 0.48 -60.58 -25.66
N ALA A 504 0.55 -59.79 -24.60
CA ALA A 504 0.90 -60.28 -23.27
C ALA A 504 -0.11 -61.32 -22.76
N ALA A 505 -1.41 -61.08 -22.95
CA ALA A 505 -2.47 -62.02 -22.62
C ALA A 505 -2.39 -63.31 -23.47
N ALA A 506 -2.13 -63.19 -24.77
CA ALA A 506 -1.91 -64.35 -25.65
C ALA A 506 -0.74 -65.22 -25.17
N ASN A 507 0.40 -64.61 -24.82
CA ASN A 507 1.56 -65.33 -24.29
C ASN A 507 1.25 -66.02 -22.95
N ARG A 508 0.52 -65.35 -22.04
CA ARG A 508 0.06 -65.98 -20.79
C ARG A 508 -0.86 -67.17 -21.04
N ALA A 509 -1.75 -67.07 -22.03
CA ALA A 509 -2.64 -68.16 -22.40
C ALA A 509 -1.87 -69.35 -23.00
N ILE A 510 -0.88 -69.11 -23.86
CA ILE A 510 0.03 -70.15 -24.37
C ILE A 510 0.74 -70.84 -23.21
N ASP A 511 1.39 -70.06 -22.32
CA ASP A 511 2.14 -70.58 -21.19
C ASP A 511 1.25 -71.45 -20.28
N SER A 512 0.06 -70.94 -19.94
CA SER A 512 -0.89 -71.64 -19.07
C SER A 512 -1.41 -72.92 -19.71
N GLN A 513 -1.80 -72.86 -20.99
CA GLN A 513 -2.39 -74.01 -21.68
C GLN A 513 -1.34 -75.10 -21.98
N VAL A 514 -0.10 -74.72 -22.31
CA VAL A 514 1.01 -75.67 -22.47
C VAL A 514 1.35 -76.34 -21.13
N ALA A 515 1.35 -75.60 -20.03
CA ALA A 515 1.54 -76.18 -18.69
C ALA A 515 0.41 -77.16 -18.34
N LEU A 516 -0.85 -76.82 -18.65
CA LEU A 516 -1.98 -77.73 -18.45
C LEU A 516 -1.84 -79.03 -19.24
N PHE A 517 -1.42 -78.97 -20.51
CA PHE A 517 -1.20 -80.19 -21.31
C PHE A 517 -0.05 -81.04 -20.79
N ARG A 518 1.02 -80.42 -20.29
CA ARG A 518 2.16 -81.14 -19.69
C ARG A 518 1.75 -81.89 -18.42
N ASP A 519 0.88 -81.27 -17.63
CA ASP A 519 0.44 -81.82 -16.34
C ASP A 519 -0.78 -82.76 -16.48
N ASP A 520 -1.31 -82.92 -17.70
CA ASP A 520 -2.46 -83.78 -17.99
C ASP A 520 -2.02 -85.26 -18.08
N PRO A 521 -2.47 -86.13 -17.17
CA PRO A 521 -2.08 -87.54 -17.17
C PRO A 521 -2.63 -88.33 -18.38
N THR A 522 -3.57 -87.75 -19.14
CA THR A 522 -4.13 -88.36 -20.35
C THR A 522 -3.29 -88.09 -21.60
N ILE A 523 -2.24 -87.26 -21.49
CA ILE A 523 -1.34 -86.84 -22.57
C ILE A 523 0.14 -87.11 -22.19
N PRO A 524 0.52 -88.36 -21.85
CA PRO A 524 1.85 -88.68 -21.31
C PRO A 524 3.00 -88.38 -22.29
N GLU A 525 2.72 -88.28 -23.59
CA GLU A 525 3.71 -87.98 -24.62
C GLU A 525 4.08 -86.49 -24.71
N PHE A 526 3.36 -85.58 -24.04
CA PHE A 526 3.67 -84.16 -24.02
C PHE A 526 4.49 -83.79 -22.77
N ASP A 527 5.72 -84.30 -22.71
CA ASP A 527 6.63 -84.16 -21.57
C ASP A 527 7.23 -82.75 -21.42
N GLY A 528 8.07 -82.57 -20.39
CA GLY A 528 8.71 -81.28 -20.10
C GLY A 528 9.60 -80.73 -21.23
N ALA A 529 10.23 -81.59 -22.04
CA ALA A 529 11.08 -81.15 -23.14
C ALA A 529 10.24 -80.69 -24.33
N ARG A 530 9.21 -81.46 -24.71
CA ARG A 530 8.26 -81.10 -25.76
C ARG A 530 7.44 -79.87 -25.39
N ALA A 531 7.03 -79.74 -24.13
CA ALA A 531 6.33 -78.56 -23.62
C ALA A 531 7.22 -77.31 -23.67
N ALA A 532 8.51 -77.42 -23.34
CA ALA A 532 9.45 -76.30 -23.42
C ALA A 532 9.66 -75.83 -24.86
N GLU A 533 9.82 -76.77 -25.81
CA GLU A 533 9.96 -76.46 -27.24
C GLU A 533 8.68 -75.83 -27.81
N ALA A 534 7.52 -76.41 -27.50
CA ALA A 534 6.22 -75.87 -27.90
C ALA A 534 6.02 -74.44 -27.39
N ARG A 535 6.31 -74.21 -26.11
CA ARG A 535 6.25 -72.88 -25.49
C ARG A 535 7.15 -71.90 -26.24
N PHE A 536 8.41 -72.26 -26.47
CA PHE A 536 9.36 -71.39 -27.16
C PHE A 536 8.88 -70.99 -28.56
N GLN A 537 8.49 -71.96 -29.39
CA GLN A 537 8.03 -71.70 -30.75
C GLN A 537 6.74 -70.86 -30.78
N LEU A 538 5.75 -71.24 -29.98
CA LEU A 538 4.44 -70.55 -29.96
C LEU A 538 4.56 -69.12 -29.43
N THR A 539 5.32 -68.90 -28.36
CA THR A 539 5.57 -67.55 -27.83
C THR A 539 6.37 -66.70 -28.83
N GLN A 540 7.34 -67.28 -29.55
CA GLN A 540 8.08 -66.57 -30.60
C GLN A 540 7.16 -66.14 -31.76
N THR A 541 6.31 -67.03 -32.25
CA THR A 541 5.34 -66.72 -33.32
C THR A 541 4.31 -65.70 -32.86
N SER A 542 3.75 -65.88 -31.65
CA SER A 542 2.83 -64.94 -31.00
C SER A 542 3.43 -63.53 -30.93
N ALA A 543 4.69 -63.41 -30.49
CA ALA A 543 5.38 -62.12 -30.42
C ALA A 543 5.56 -61.45 -31.79
N GLN A 544 5.88 -62.22 -32.83
CA GLN A 544 6.00 -61.70 -34.20
C GLN A 544 4.66 -61.19 -34.74
N LEU A 545 3.58 -61.95 -34.53
CA LEU A 545 2.23 -61.56 -34.96
C LEU A 545 1.72 -60.33 -34.20
N THR A 546 1.92 -60.28 -32.88
CA THR A 546 1.60 -59.10 -32.06
C THR A 546 2.35 -57.86 -32.53
N ALA A 547 3.65 -57.98 -32.85
CA ALA A 547 4.44 -56.85 -33.32
C ALA A 547 3.91 -56.29 -34.66
N GLY A 548 3.53 -57.17 -35.59
CA GLY A 548 2.88 -56.78 -36.84
C GLY A 548 1.56 -56.04 -36.62
N LEU A 549 0.71 -56.56 -35.72
CA LEU A 549 -0.56 -55.93 -35.37
C LEU A 549 -0.37 -54.55 -34.73
N THR A 550 0.57 -54.45 -33.79
CA THR A 550 0.92 -53.19 -33.11
C THR A 550 1.34 -52.12 -34.13
N GLN A 551 2.22 -52.50 -35.06
CA GLN A 551 2.68 -51.59 -36.11
C GLN A 551 1.55 -51.16 -37.05
N SER A 552 0.66 -52.08 -37.43
CA SER A 552 -0.49 -51.80 -38.29
C SER A 552 -1.47 -50.81 -37.63
N HIS A 553 -1.88 -51.06 -36.39
CA HIS A 553 -2.78 -50.16 -35.68
C HIS A 553 -2.13 -48.81 -35.37
N ARG A 554 -0.83 -48.78 -35.06
CA ARG A 554 -0.11 -47.51 -34.90
C ARG A 554 -0.12 -46.69 -36.19
N GLN A 555 0.04 -47.33 -37.35
CA GLN A 555 -0.03 -46.65 -38.65
C GLN A 555 -1.44 -46.12 -38.93
N LEU A 556 -2.48 -46.88 -38.61
CA LEU A 556 -3.88 -46.47 -38.79
C LEU A 556 -4.17 -45.09 -38.17
N PHE A 557 -3.77 -44.85 -36.93
CA PHE A 557 -3.99 -43.55 -36.27
C PHE A 557 -2.90 -42.50 -36.55
N GLY A 558 -1.76 -42.92 -37.10
CA GLY A 558 -0.58 -42.08 -37.35
C GLY A 558 -0.46 -41.50 -38.75
N LEU A 559 -1.19 -42.04 -39.73
CA LEU A 559 -1.20 -41.50 -41.08
C LEU A 559 -1.87 -40.11 -41.10
N PRO A 560 -1.35 -39.17 -41.91
CA PRO A 560 -2.03 -37.90 -42.12
C PRO A 560 -3.35 -38.14 -42.87
N ARG A 561 -4.41 -37.47 -42.44
CA ARG A 561 -5.71 -37.49 -43.13
C ARG A 561 -5.56 -36.85 -44.51
N ARG A 562 -6.02 -37.51 -45.57
CA ARG A 562 -5.93 -36.95 -46.93
C ARG A 562 -6.84 -35.73 -47.05
N GLY A 563 -6.28 -34.60 -47.52
CA GLY A 563 -7.04 -33.39 -47.85
C GLY A 563 -7.25 -32.38 -46.71
N VAL A 564 -6.50 -32.49 -45.59
CA VAL A 564 -6.50 -31.54 -44.47
C VAL A 564 -5.11 -30.94 -44.27
#